data_AF-A0A9P5BX04-F1
#
_entry.id   AF-A0A9P5BX04-F1
#
_cell.length_a   1.000
_cell.length_b   1.000
_cell.length_c   1.000
_cell.angle_alpha   90.00
_cell.angle_beta   90.00
_cell.angle_gamma   90.00
#
_symmetry.space_group_name_H-M   'P 1'
#
loop_
_entity.id
_entity.type
_entity.pdbx_description
1 polymer ?
#
loop_
_entity_poly.entity_id
_entity_poly.type
_entity_poly.pdbx_seq_one_letter_code
_entity_poly.pdbx_strand_id
1 'polypeptide(L)'
;MAFQLPLIFTTLQPLLIIASNVLTLAIGPQRRVLQFAFSVPVLFLFAAQSLYRDWDRGWGLHYGLNCFVVTNLFVWFDWVVLNSPYREGWIKLDQRKSSEVPRDESTGSSPERAAFPKDDGGVVQSKSAVQKQRHGVPETFWGRLCWAARLSTTNRYIGWSCEVKNAPSSVPSTYPRWKFLVRKSLRFALFYALKDAMYSYTAASPHGTWLDLHPSVPVIGFDASPFRDRLYWTWVYIALTYVSLELMCTLYSLISVAAFMASPSECPRMFNDLSECYSMRRAWSVVWHQQMRRVCSAPGIWAARDALKLTRGSFSSKYTQLFVGFAPEMDMLINFPGTRRKGRNPQRRV
;
A
#
# COMPACT_ATOMS: atom_id res chain seq x y z
N MET A 1 -14.83 29.49 -0.69
CA MET A 1 -13.37 29.67 -0.74
C MET A 1 -12.75 28.29 -0.82
N ALA A 2 -12.05 27.96 -1.90
CA ALA A 2 -11.28 26.72 -1.95
C ALA A 2 -10.16 26.82 -0.90
N PHE A 3 -10.03 25.80 -0.06
CA PHE A 3 -8.95 25.72 0.93
C PHE A 3 -7.65 25.37 0.18
N GLN A 4 -6.97 26.37 -0.37
CA GLN A 4 -5.70 26.19 -1.07
C GLN A 4 -4.55 26.53 -0.13
N LEU A 5 -3.88 25.49 0.36
CA LEU A 5 -2.61 25.66 1.07
C LEU A 5 -1.52 26.11 0.08
N PRO A 6 -0.48 26.81 0.56
CA PRO A 6 0.64 27.21 -0.29
C PRO A 6 1.23 26.02 -1.06
N LEU A 7 1.74 26.28 -2.27
CA LEU A 7 2.23 25.25 -3.21
C LEU A 7 3.24 24.28 -2.57
N ILE A 8 4.05 24.76 -1.63
CA ILE A 8 5.01 23.94 -0.89
C ILE A 8 4.33 22.83 -0.08
N PHE A 9 3.22 23.12 0.60
CA PHE A 9 2.46 22.12 1.37
C PHE A 9 1.75 21.14 0.45
N THR A 10 1.28 21.59 -0.71
CA THR A 10 0.68 20.68 -1.70
C THR A 10 1.70 19.73 -2.34
N THR A 11 2.92 20.21 -2.55
CA THR A 11 3.99 19.43 -3.19
C THR A 11 4.62 18.44 -2.20
N LEU A 12 4.81 18.88 -0.96
CA LEU A 12 5.41 18.07 0.10
C LEU A 12 4.40 17.23 0.89
N GLN A 13 3.10 17.31 0.57
CA GLN A 13 2.04 16.57 1.26
C GLN A 13 2.38 15.07 1.50
N PRO A 14 2.90 14.30 0.51
CA PRO A 14 3.26 12.90 0.75
C PRO A 14 4.36 12.72 1.80
N LEU A 15 5.35 13.59 1.81
CA LEU A 15 6.48 13.52 2.73
C LEU A 15 6.06 13.95 4.13
N LEU A 16 5.25 15.01 4.23
CA LEU A 16 4.77 15.55 5.49
C LEU A 16 3.83 14.56 6.21
N ILE A 17 2.97 13.83 5.50
CA ILE A 17 2.08 12.84 6.13
C ILE A 17 2.86 11.62 6.66
N ILE A 18 3.88 11.14 5.93
CA ILE A 18 4.78 10.09 6.44
C ILE A 18 5.53 10.60 7.67
N ALA A 19 6.14 11.79 7.59
CA ALA A 19 6.90 12.37 8.69
C ALA A 19 6.03 12.57 9.93
N SER A 20 4.78 13.01 9.76
CA SER A 20 3.79 13.13 10.82
C SER A 20 3.52 11.78 11.49
N ASN A 21 3.25 10.73 10.72
CA ASN A 21 3.02 9.38 11.25
C ASN A 21 4.24 8.83 12.00
N VAL A 22 5.44 9.01 11.45
CA VAL A 22 6.71 8.61 12.07
C VAL A 22 6.93 9.34 13.39
N LEU A 23 6.75 10.66 13.41
CA LEU A 23 6.93 11.46 14.62
C LEU A 23 5.90 11.11 15.69
N THR A 24 4.64 10.91 15.29
CA THR A 24 3.56 10.52 16.19
C THR A 24 3.84 9.16 16.82
N LEU A 25 4.32 8.20 16.04
CA LEU A 25 4.72 6.89 16.55
C LEU A 25 5.94 7.02 17.49
N ALA A 26 6.89 7.90 17.19
CA ALA A 26 8.09 8.11 18.01
C ALA A 26 7.78 8.73 19.40
N ILE A 27 6.81 9.66 19.48
CA ILE A 27 6.31 10.22 20.75
C ILE A 27 5.85 9.07 21.68
N GLY A 28 5.22 8.05 21.09
CA GLY A 28 4.81 6.82 21.76
C GLY A 28 3.66 6.96 22.76
N PRO A 29 3.15 5.82 23.26
CA PRO A 29 1.88 5.74 23.98
C PRO A 29 1.93 6.31 25.41
N GLN A 30 3.13 6.58 25.94
CA GLN A 30 3.29 7.21 27.26
C GLN A 30 2.77 8.66 27.26
N ARG A 31 2.75 9.32 26.09
CA ARG A 31 2.28 10.69 25.92
C ARG A 31 1.10 10.74 24.94
N ARG A 32 0.06 9.93 25.18
CA ARG A 32 -1.11 9.84 24.28
C ARG A 32 -1.74 11.19 23.96
N VAL A 33 -1.95 12.04 24.96
CA VAL A 33 -2.54 13.37 24.73
C VAL A 33 -1.70 14.17 23.72
N LEU A 34 -0.38 14.14 23.85
CA LEU A 34 0.53 14.81 22.92
C LEU A 34 0.50 14.17 21.52
N GLN A 35 0.42 12.83 21.42
CA GLN A 35 0.28 12.15 20.13
C GLN A 35 -0.96 12.66 19.37
N PHE A 36 -2.13 12.63 20.01
CA PHE A 36 -3.38 13.06 19.39
C PHE A 36 -3.40 14.58 19.12
N ALA A 37 -2.95 15.40 20.07
CA ALA A 37 -2.90 16.85 19.91
C ALA A 37 -2.00 17.29 18.74
N PHE A 38 -0.89 16.57 18.51
CA PHE A 38 -0.02 16.82 17.37
C PHE A 38 -0.60 16.25 16.06
N SER A 39 -0.99 14.97 16.06
CA SER A 39 -1.25 14.26 14.81
C SER A 39 -2.62 14.56 14.21
N VAL A 40 -3.66 14.72 15.03
CA VAL A 40 -5.04 14.87 14.52
C VAL A 40 -5.20 16.15 13.69
N PRO A 41 -4.75 17.34 14.13
CA PRO A 41 -4.86 18.55 13.32
C PRO A 41 -4.08 18.45 12.00
N VAL A 42 -2.87 17.87 12.04
CA VAL A 42 -2.00 17.71 10.85
C VAL A 42 -2.62 16.75 9.83
N LEU A 43 -3.14 15.61 10.30
CA LEU A 43 -3.79 14.64 9.43
C LEU A 43 -5.12 15.14 8.88
N PHE A 44 -5.91 15.83 9.70
CA PHE A 44 -7.15 16.48 9.25
C PHE A 44 -6.84 17.51 8.16
N LEU A 45 -5.83 18.34 8.35
CA LEU A 45 -5.40 19.34 7.38
C LEU A 45 -5.04 18.70 6.03
N PHE A 46 -4.21 17.66 6.03
CA PHE A 46 -3.80 17.00 4.79
C PHE A 46 -4.93 16.17 4.16
N ALA A 47 -5.81 15.56 4.95
CA ALA A 47 -6.99 14.87 4.44
C ALA A 47 -7.96 15.87 3.77
N ALA A 48 -8.25 16.98 4.45
CA ALA A 48 -9.08 18.07 3.92
C ALA A 48 -8.46 18.67 2.65
N GLN A 49 -7.15 18.91 2.63
CA GLN A 49 -6.45 19.37 1.43
C GLN A 49 -6.63 18.38 0.26
N SER A 50 -6.58 17.07 0.52
CA SER A 50 -6.78 16.05 -0.50
C SER A 50 -8.22 16.04 -1.06
N LEU A 51 -9.20 16.27 -0.19
CA LEU A 51 -10.63 16.25 -0.54
C LEU A 51 -11.11 17.54 -1.22
N TYR A 52 -10.56 18.69 -0.83
CA TYR A 52 -11.08 20.01 -1.21
C TYR A 52 -10.17 20.82 -2.12
N ARG A 53 -8.97 20.33 -2.48
CA ARG A 53 -8.15 21.07 -3.44
C ARG A 53 -8.77 21.06 -4.82
N ASP A 54 -8.56 22.16 -5.54
CA ASP A 54 -8.71 22.16 -6.98
C ASP A 54 -7.55 21.37 -7.58
N TRP A 55 -7.86 20.56 -8.59
CA TRP A 55 -6.87 19.75 -9.28
C TRP A 55 -6.86 20.08 -10.76
N ASP A 56 -5.73 20.63 -11.19
CA ASP A 56 -5.44 21.06 -12.55
C ASP A 56 -4.59 20.06 -13.34
N ARG A 57 -4.03 19.03 -12.67
CA ARG A 57 -3.17 18.00 -13.28
C ARG A 57 -3.95 16.77 -13.74
N GLY A 58 -3.25 15.80 -14.32
CA GLY A 58 -3.83 14.51 -14.73
C GLY A 58 -4.53 13.77 -13.58
N TRP A 59 -5.68 13.16 -13.87
CA TRP A 59 -6.51 12.47 -12.88
C TRP A 59 -5.80 11.29 -12.20
N GLY A 60 -4.96 10.54 -12.92
CA GLY A 60 -4.22 9.42 -12.34
C GLY A 60 -3.32 9.84 -11.16
N LEU A 61 -2.70 11.03 -11.25
CA LEU A 61 -1.88 11.59 -10.19
C LEU A 61 -2.75 12.08 -9.01
N HIS A 62 -3.95 12.60 -9.30
CA HIS A 62 -4.94 12.95 -8.27
C HIS A 62 -5.33 11.72 -7.45
N TYR A 63 -5.74 10.67 -8.17
CA TYR A 63 -6.17 9.40 -7.61
C TYR A 63 -5.06 8.77 -6.77
N GLY A 64 -3.85 8.67 -7.33
CA GLY A 64 -2.71 8.10 -6.62
C GLY A 64 -2.37 8.84 -5.32
N LEU A 65 -2.37 10.18 -5.33
CA LEU A 65 -2.11 10.96 -4.12
C LEU A 65 -3.20 10.77 -3.07
N ASN A 66 -4.45 10.77 -3.50
CA ASN A 66 -5.59 10.57 -2.61
C ASN A 66 -5.57 9.19 -1.94
N CYS A 67 -5.35 8.12 -2.71
CA CYS A 67 -5.16 6.78 -2.18
C CYS A 67 -4.01 6.75 -1.18
N PHE A 68 -2.90 7.44 -1.48
CA PHE A 68 -1.76 7.54 -0.59
C PHE A 68 -2.11 8.24 0.74
N VAL A 69 -2.86 9.34 0.72
CA VAL A 69 -3.30 10.06 1.93
C VAL A 69 -4.19 9.17 2.79
N VAL A 70 -5.21 8.53 2.21
CA VAL A 70 -6.13 7.66 2.96
C VAL A 70 -5.40 6.44 3.53
N THR A 71 -4.50 5.83 2.76
CA THR A 71 -3.65 4.73 3.22
C THR A 71 -2.82 5.14 4.45
N ASN A 72 -2.29 6.36 4.48
CA ASN A 72 -1.55 6.87 5.62
C ASN A 72 -2.44 7.19 6.84
N LEU A 73 -3.72 7.55 6.64
CA LEU A 73 -4.69 7.65 7.74
C LEU A 73 -4.96 6.27 8.36
N PHE A 74 -5.05 5.22 7.54
CA PHE A 74 -5.21 3.85 8.01
C PHE A 74 -3.97 3.35 8.77
N VAL A 75 -2.77 3.70 8.30
CA VAL A 75 -1.52 3.44 9.03
C VAL A 75 -1.53 4.15 10.38
N TRP A 76 -1.89 5.44 10.42
CA TRP A 76 -2.04 6.18 11.67
C TRP A 76 -3.04 5.51 12.62
N PHE A 77 -4.17 5.06 12.09
CA PHE A 77 -5.18 4.35 12.87
C PHE A 77 -4.62 3.05 13.50
N ASP A 78 -3.94 2.21 12.71
CA ASP A 78 -3.32 0.96 13.21
C ASP A 78 -2.22 1.25 14.26
N TRP A 79 -1.40 2.28 14.02
CA TRP A 79 -0.25 2.58 14.87
C TRP A 79 -0.60 3.33 16.15
N VAL A 80 -1.50 4.30 16.08
CA VAL A 80 -1.76 5.27 17.16
C VAL A 80 -3.07 4.94 17.87
N VAL A 81 -4.15 4.72 17.12
CA VAL A 81 -5.48 4.44 17.71
C VAL A 81 -5.53 3.02 18.26
N LEU A 82 -5.20 2.03 17.43
CA LEU A 82 -5.17 0.62 17.85
C LEU A 82 -3.93 0.28 18.68
N ASN A 83 -2.90 1.13 18.61
CA ASN A 83 -1.64 0.94 19.31
C ASN A 83 -0.99 -0.42 18.97
N SER A 84 -1.22 -0.93 17.74
CA SER A 84 -0.85 -2.29 17.34
C SER A 84 0.64 -2.58 17.49
N PRO A 85 1.58 -1.68 17.12
CA PRO A 85 3.01 -1.94 17.28
C PRO A 85 3.42 -2.27 18.73
N TYR A 86 2.81 -1.60 19.70
CA TYR A 86 3.10 -1.82 21.12
C TYR A 86 2.28 -2.98 21.69
N ARG A 87 1.00 -3.10 21.31
CA ARG A 87 0.09 -4.14 21.79
C ARG A 87 0.51 -5.53 21.32
N GLU A 88 0.97 -5.64 20.07
CA GLU A 88 1.40 -6.90 19.46
C GLU A 88 2.91 -7.14 19.63
N GLY A 89 3.67 -6.16 20.13
CA GLY A 89 5.12 -6.28 20.32
C GLY A 89 5.87 -6.44 19.00
N TRP A 90 5.76 -5.46 18.10
CA TRP A 90 6.40 -5.53 16.79
C TRP A 90 7.91 -5.37 16.90
N ILE A 91 8.61 -6.43 16.51
CA ILE A 91 10.07 -6.51 16.59
C ILE A 91 10.65 -6.86 15.24
N LYS A 92 11.87 -6.37 14.98
CA LYS A 92 12.66 -6.81 13.85
C LYS A 92 13.28 -8.17 14.18
N LEU A 93 13.19 -9.12 13.26
CA LEU A 93 13.75 -10.46 13.42
C LEU A 93 15.16 -10.52 12.81
N ASP A 94 16.12 -11.07 13.56
CA ASP A 94 17.52 -11.22 13.10
C ASP A 94 17.66 -12.15 11.90
N GLN A 95 16.77 -13.15 11.80
CA GLN A 95 16.71 -14.07 10.67
C GLN A 95 15.28 -14.24 10.18
N ARG A 96 15.08 -14.07 8.87
CA ARG A 96 13.87 -14.53 8.20
C ARG A 96 13.98 -16.06 8.12
N LYS A 97 13.17 -16.79 8.90
CA LYS A 97 12.99 -18.24 8.66
C LYS A 97 12.56 -18.38 7.21
N SER A 98 13.39 -19.01 6.39
CA SER A 98 12.98 -19.43 5.05
C SER A 98 11.69 -20.19 5.23
N SER A 99 10.64 -19.76 4.54
CA SER A 99 9.46 -20.61 4.34
C SER A 99 9.89 -21.75 3.40
N GLU A 100 10.73 -22.66 3.90
CA GLU A 100 10.75 -24.01 3.37
C GLU A 100 9.36 -24.55 3.66
N VAL A 101 8.58 -24.72 2.60
CA VAL A 101 7.40 -25.59 2.65
C VAL A 101 7.91 -26.92 3.18
N PRO A 102 7.43 -27.42 4.33
CA PRO A 102 7.79 -28.76 4.75
C PRO A 102 7.38 -29.70 3.62
N ARG A 103 8.35 -30.37 3.00
CA ARG A 103 8.04 -31.61 2.30
C ARG A 103 7.71 -32.59 3.40
N ASP A 104 6.43 -32.75 3.69
CA ASP A 104 5.97 -33.84 4.54
C ASP A 104 6.26 -35.14 3.81
N GLU A 105 7.41 -35.74 4.12
CA GLU A 105 7.67 -37.14 3.86
C GLU A 105 6.97 -37.97 4.95
N SER A 106 5.97 -38.73 4.49
CA SER A 106 5.38 -39.92 5.10
C SER A 106 4.60 -39.77 6.41
N THR A 107 3.28 -39.96 6.33
CA THR A 107 2.61 -41.20 6.79
C THR A 107 1.11 -41.12 6.47
N GLY A 108 0.56 -42.20 5.92
CA GLY A 108 -0.79 -42.24 5.38
C GLY A 108 -1.89 -42.07 6.44
N SER A 109 -2.85 -41.21 6.15
CA SER A 109 -4.25 -41.35 6.57
C SER A 109 -5.15 -40.48 5.67
N SER A 110 -6.36 -40.97 5.40
CA SER A 110 -7.36 -40.48 4.45
C SER A 110 -7.66 -38.96 4.47
N PRO A 111 -8.20 -38.39 3.37
CA PRO A 111 -8.42 -36.96 3.23
C PRO A 111 -9.66 -36.53 4.04
N GLU A 112 -9.45 -36.14 5.30
CA GLU A 112 -10.44 -35.39 6.04
C GLU A 112 -10.58 -33.99 5.40
N ARG A 113 -11.82 -33.61 5.06
CA ARG A 113 -12.17 -32.35 4.39
C ARG A 113 -11.43 -31.18 5.01
N ALA A 114 -10.50 -30.59 4.25
CA ALA A 114 -9.72 -29.42 4.65
C ALA A 114 -10.64 -28.31 5.16
N ALA A 115 -10.68 -28.15 6.49
CA ALA A 115 -11.38 -27.07 7.14
C ALA A 115 -10.81 -25.73 6.64
N PHE A 116 -11.69 -24.78 6.34
CA PHE A 116 -11.33 -23.46 5.84
C PHE A 116 -10.23 -22.81 6.71
N PRO A 117 -9.15 -22.26 6.11
CA PRO A 117 -8.09 -21.60 6.86
C PRO A 117 -8.66 -20.46 7.71
N LYS A 118 -8.28 -20.42 8.99
CA LYS A 118 -8.66 -19.34 9.92
C LYS A 118 -8.21 -18.00 9.35
N ASP A 119 -9.16 -17.08 9.18
CA ASP A 119 -8.90 -15.71 8.73
C ASP A 119 -8.50 -14.86 9.95
N ASP A 120 -7.20 -14.69 10.11
CA ASP A 120 -6.53 -13.91 11.14
C ASP A 120 -5.99 -12.57 10.61
N GLY A 121 -6.51 -12.09 9.48
CA GLY A 121 -6.13 -10.78 8.93
C GLY A 121 -4.82 -10.81 8.14
N GLY A 122 -4.32 -12.00 7.82
CA GLY A 122 -3.19 -12.17 6.90
C GLY A 122 -1.84 -11.74 7.43
N VAL A 123 -1.66 -11.66 8.75
CA VAL A 123 -0.36 -11.45 9.40
C VAL A 123 0.08 -12.77 10.03
N VAL A 124 1.28 -13.25 9.70
CA VAL A 124 1.80 -14.48 10.30
C VAL A 124 2.27 -14.15 11.70
N GLN A 125 1.44 -14.43 12.72
CA GLN A 125 1.90 -14.39 14.11
C GLN A 125 2.87 -15.56 14.33
N SER A 126 4.17 -15.28 14.31
CA SER A 126 5.20 -16.24 14.71
C SER A 126 5.13 -16.49 16.22
N LYS A 127 4.21 -17.37 16.65
CA LYS A 127 3.99 -17.72 18.07
C LYS A 127 5.22 -18.30 18.77
N SER A 128 6.21 -18.79 18.01
CA SER A 128 7.40 -19.47 18.54
C SER A 128 8.59 -18.53 18.82
N ALA A 129 8.60 -17.30 18.29
CA ALA A 129 9.69 -16.33 18.52
C ALA A 129 9.38 -15.30 19.62
N VAL A 130 8.12 -15.20 20.06
CA VAL A 130 7.65 -14.20 21.04
C VAL A 130 8.26 -14.41 22.44
N GLN A 131 8.82 -15.59 22.73
CA GLN A 131 9.17 -15.95 24.10
C GLN A 131 10.61 -15.59 24.54
N LYS A 132 11.49 -15.02 23.69
CA LYS A 132 12.91 -14.83 24.08
C LYS A 132 13.59 -13.48 23.85
N GLN A 133 12.94 -12.44 23.30
CA GLN A 133 13.59 -11.11 23.22
C GLN A 133 12.66 -9.98 23.67
N ARG A 134 12.84 -9.54 24.92
CA ARG A 134 12.24 -8.32 25.52
C ARG A 134 12.93 -7.01 25.05
N HIS A 135 13.30 -6.89 23.79
CA HIS A 135 13.94 -5.66 23.24
C HIS A 135 13.15 -5.08 22.07
N GLY A 136 11.81 -5.01 22.19
CA GLY A 136 10.96 -4.81 21.02
C GLY A 136 10.79 -3.39 20.51
N VAL A 137 10.85 -2.40 21.40
CA VAL A 137 10.74 -0.98 21.03
C VAL A 137 11.80 -0.20 21.80
N PRO A 138 12.61 0.64 21.14
CA PRO A 138 13.61 1.45 21.85
C PRO A 138 12.99 2.35 22.92
N GLU A 139 13.71 2.57 24.02
CA GLU A 139 13.24 3.44 25.10
C GLU A 139 13.52 4.92 24.83
N THR A 140 14.63 5.21 24.13
CA THR A 140 15.01 6.59 23.79
C THR A 140 14.16 7.13 22.64
N PHE A 141 13.88 8.44 22.67
CA PHE A 141 13.11 9.10 21.61
C PHE A 141 13.75 8.91 20.22
N TRP A 142 15.08 9.10 20.11
CA TRP A 142 15.78 8.89 18.83
C TRP A 142 15.77 7.44 18.39
N GLY A 143 15.89 6.49 19.32
CA GLY A 143 15.72 5.07 19.01
C GLY A 143 14.33 4.80 18.44
N ARG A 144 13.28 5.36 19.06
CA ARG A 144 11.90 5.24 18.58
C ARG A 144 11.68 5.91 17.24
N LEU A 145 12.30 7.06 17.00
CA LEU A 145 12.20 7.76 15.72
C LEU A 145 12.84 6.93 14.60
N CYS A 146 14.03 6.39 14.82
CA CYS A 146 14.69 5.50 13.86
C CYS A 146 13.88 4.22 13.63
N TRP A 147 13.31 3.64 14.69
CA TRP A 147 12.44 2.46 14.62
C TRP A 147 11.15 2.76 13.85
N ALA A 148 10.47 3.87 14.14
CA ALA A 148 9.27 4.32 13.45
C ALA A 148 9.54 4.66 11.98
N ALA A 149 10.68 5.29 11.67
CA ALA A 149 11.10 5.57 10.30
C ALA A 149 11.27 4.26 9.52
N ARG A 150 11.98 3.27 10.08
CA ARG A 150 12.13 1.94 9.47
C ARG A 150 10.79 1.21 9.28
N LEU A 151 9.85 1.41 10.21
CA LEU A 151 8.52 0.83 10.11
C LEU A 151 7.68 1.49 8.99
N SER A 152 7.82 2.81 8.82
CA SER A 152 7.09 3.57 7.79
C SER A 152 7.53 3.27 6.37
N THR A 153 8.75 2.79 6.20
CA THR A 153 9.30 2.43 4.90
C THR A 153 9.04 0.97 4.53
N THR A 154 8.30 0.21 5.35
CA THR A 154 8.00 -1.22 5.09
C THR A 154 6.51 -1.56 5.27
N ASN A 155 5.73 -1.43 4.20
CA ASN A 155 4.29 -1.73 4.24
C ASN A 155 3.97 -3.24 4.32
N ARG A 156 4.94 -4.09 3.96
CA ARG A 156 4.83 -5.57 4.01
C ARG A 156 5.47 -6.16 5.25
N TYR A 157 6.14 -5.32 6.06
CA TYR A 157 6.78 -5.71 7.31
C TYR A 157 7.74 -6.90 7.15
N ILE A 158 8.48 -6.97 6.04
CA ILE A 158 9.41 -8.09 5.76
C ILE A 158 10.48 -8.18 6.84
N GLY A 159 10.65 -9.36 7.44
CA GLY A 159 11.57 -9.59 8.54
C GLY A 159 11.15 -8.94 9.86
N TRP A 160 9.87 -8.59 10.01
CA TRP A 160 9.29 -8.16 11.28
C TRP A 160 8.32 -9.23 11.81
N SER A 161 8.02 -9.20 13.11
CA SER A 161 7.05 -10.12 13.73
C SER A 161 5.62 -9.98 13.19
N CYS A 162 5.32 -8.89 12.47
CA CYS A 162 4.05 -8.62 11.81
C CYS A 162 4.12 -8.77 10.26
N GLU A 163 5.06 -9.56 9.73
CA GLU A 163 5.19 -9.82 8.29
C GLU A 163 3.86 -10.32 7.68
N VAL A 164 3.54 -9.75 6.52
CA VAL A 164 2.32 -10.08 5.77
C VAL A 164 2.43 -11.49 5.17
N LYS A 165 1.35 -12.27 5.28
CA LYS A 165 1.20 -13.59 4.66
C LYS A 165 1.38 -13.52 3.14
N ASN A 166 2.00 -14.54 2.54
CA ASN A 166 2.29 -14.63 1.10
C ASN A 166 3.27 -13.57 0.56
N ALA A 167 4.03 -12.90 1.43
CA ALA A 167 5.13 -12.06 0.99
C ALA A 167 6.18 -12.91 0.26
N PRO A 168 6.58 -12.56 -0.98
CA PRO A 168 7.53 -13.37 -1.73
C PRO A 168 8.87 -13.51 -1.00
N SER A 169 9.54 -14.64 -1.19
CA SER A 169 10.93 -14.79 -0.79
C SER A 169 11.81 -13.95 -1.73
N SER A 170 12.78 -13.23 -1.18
CA SER A 170 13.70 -12.39 -1.99
C SER A 170 14.90 -13.23 -2.44
N VAL A 171 15.86 -13.36 -1.54
CA VAL A 171 17.12 -14.07 -1.68
C VAL A 171 17.55 -14.58 -0.29
N PRO A 172 18.41 -15.60 -0.20
CA PRO A 172 18.97 -16.04 1.07
C PRO A 172 19.69 -14.91 1.83
N SER A 173 19.78 -15.01 3.16
CA SER A 173 20.45 -13.99 3.98
C SER A 173 21.95 -13.84 3.67
N THR A 174 22.56 -14.88 3.11
CA THR A 174 23.97 -14.92 2.69
C THR A 174 24.20 -14.32 1.30
N TYR A 175 23.17 -13.79 0.64
CA TYR A 175 23.28 -13.30 -0.73
C TYR A 175 24.13 -12.03 -0.81
N PRO A 176 25.17 -11.99 -1.68
CA PRO A 176 26.08 -10.86 -1.74
C PRO A 176 25.39 -9.58 -2.24
N ARG A 177 25.63 -8.47 -1.55
CA ARG A 177 24.99 -7.17 -1.82
C ARG A 177 25.27 -6.65 -3.23
N TRP A 178 26.52 -6.68 -3.69
CA TRP A 178 26.87 -6.17 -5.02
C TRP A 178 26.12 -6.92 -6.13
N LYS A 179 25.97 -8.24 -6.00
CA LYS A 179 25.23 -9.09 -6.95
C LYS A 179 23.74 -8.74 -6.95
N PHE A 180 23.19 -8.46 -5.77
CA PHE A 180 21.81 -7.99 -5.64
C PHE A 180 21.61 -6.63 -6.31
N LEU A 181 22.52 -5.68 -6.06
CA LEU A 181 22.47 -4.35 -6.66
C LEU A 181 22.53 -4.43 -8.20
N VAL A 182 23.48 -5.18 -8.77
CA VAL A 182 23.57 -5.38 -10.23
C VAL A 182 22.26 -5.96 -10.79
N ARG A 183 21.74 -7.04 -10.17
CA ARG A 183 20.50 -7.68 -10.63
C ARG A 183 19.29 -6.75 -10.52
N LYS A 184 19.18 -5.97 -9.44
CA LYS A 184 18.10 -5.00 -9.24
C LYS A 184 18.25 -3.80 -10.18
N SER A 185 19.46 -3.35 -10.50
CA SER A 185 19.70 -2.27 -11.47
C SER A 185 19.29 -2.68 -12.87
N LEU A 186 19.60 -3.92 -13.29
CA LEU A 186 19.12 -4.45 -14.57
C LEU A 186 17.59 -4.53 -14.61
N ARG A 187 16.96 -4.98 -13.51
CA ARG A 187 15.50 -4.97 -13.39
C ARG A 187 14.93 -3.56 -13.43
N PHE A 188 15.56 -2.60 -12.76
CA PHE A 188 15.15 -1.20 -12.78
C PHE A 188 15.22 -0.65 -14.22
N ALA A 189 16.32 -0.85 -14.93
CA ALA A 189 16.48 -0.41 -16.32
C ALA A 189 15.40 -1.02 -17.23
N LEU A 190 15.14 -2.33 -17.09
CA LEU A 190 14.09 -3.01 -17.86
C LEU A 190 12.70 -2.43 -17.57
N PHE A 191 12.32 -2.29 -16.30
CA PHE A 191 11.01 -1.75 -15.93
C PHE A 191 10.88 -0.27 -16.24
N TYR A 192 11.98 0.49 -16.24
CA TYR A 192 12.01 1.87 -16.67
C TYR A 192 11.73 1.97 -18.18
N ALA A 193 12.45 1.20 -19.00
CA ALA A 193 12.23 1.16 -20.45
C ALA A 193 10.81 0.67 -20.79
N LEU A 194 10.31 -0.36 -20.09
CA LEU A 194 8.94 -0.84 -20.28
C LEU A 194 7.91 0.22 -19.89
N LYS A 195 8.12 0.92 -18.77
CA LYS A 195 7.26 2.04 -18.35
C LYS A 195 7.25 3.11 -19.42
N ASP A 196 8.42 3.56 -19.86
CA ASP A 196 8.59 4.62 -20.85
C ASP A 196 7.91 4.27 -22.18
N ALA A 197 8.10 3.04 -22.67
CA ALA A 197 7.42 2.54 -23.86
C ALA A 197 5.89 2.51 -23.71
N MET A 198 5.38 2.04 -22.57
CA MET A 198 3.94 2.01 -22.32
C MET A 198 3.35 3.41 -22.14
N TYR A 199 4.05 4.31 -21.46
CA TYR A 199 3.65 5.72 -21.36
C TYR A 199 3.59 6.34 -22.75
N SER A 200 4.64 6.20 -23.55
CA SER A 200 4.69 6.68 -24.94
C SER A 200 3.55 6.10 -25.79
N TYR A 201 3.27 4.80 -25.66
CA TYR A 201 2.15 4.15 -26.37
C TYR A 201 0.79 4.72 -25.94
N THR A 202 0.53 4.84 -24.64
CA THR A 202 -0.72 5.42 -24.14
C THR A 202 -0.86 6.89 -24.55
N ALA A 203 0.24 7.63 -24.53
CA ALA A 203 0.36 9.02 -24.91
C ALA A 203 0.13 9.29 -26.41
N ALA A 204 0.50 8.34 -27.27
CA ALA A 204 0.22 8.39 -28.70
C ALA A 204 -1.25 8.06 -29.03
N SER A 205 -2.02 7.57 -28.05
CA SER A 205 -3.44 7.27 -28.23
C SER A 205 -4.33 8.49 -27.94
N PRO A 206 -5.53 8.57 -28.54
CA PRO A 206 -6.53 9.58 -28.20
C PRO A 206 -7.06 9.50 -26.75
N HIS A 207 -6.67 8.47 -26.00
CA HIS A 207 -7.13 8.18 -24.64
C HIS A 207 -6.07 8.48 -23.57
N GLY A 208 -4.83 8.79 -23.96
CA GLY A 208 -3.74 9.08 -23.04
C GLY A 208 -3.85 10.48 -22.44
N THR A 209 -3.58 10.60 -21.13
CA THR A 209 -3.39 11.89 -20.48
C THR A 209 -1.90 12.12 -20.29
N TRP A 210 -1.31 13.02 -21.07
CA TRP A 210 0.03 13.53 -20.80
C TRP A 210 0.03 14.37 -19.51
N LEU A 211 1.11 14.30 -18.73
CA LEU A 211 1.36 15.28 -17.66
C LEU A 211 1.83 16.64 -18.24
N ASP A 212 2.43 16.64 -19.43
CA ASP A 212 3.16 17.80 -19.96
C ASP A 212 2.58 18.39 -21.27
N LEU A 213 1.53 17.79 -21.85
CA LEU A 213 0.77 18.41 -22.94
C LEU A 213 -0.46 19.14 -22.38
N HIS A 214 -0.26 20.42 -22.12
CA HIS A 214 -1.28 21.46 -22.22
C HIS A 214 -2.08 21.32 -23.56
N PRO A 215 -3.29 21.91 -23.66
CA PRO A 215 -4.53 21.33 -24.20
C PRO A 215 -4.61 21.19 -25.74
N SER A 216 -3.56 20.72 -26.41
CA SER A 216 -3.53 20.62 -27.86
C SER A 216 -4.44 19.53 -28.42
N VAL A 217 -4.82 18.53 -27.61
CA VAL A 217 -5.71 17.44 -28.02
C VAL A 217 -6.77 17.16 -26.95
N PRO A 218 -8.08 17.19 -27.27
CA PRO A 218 -9.12 16.80 -26.33
C PRO A 218 -9.02 15.29 -26.03
N VAL A 219 -8.96 14.94 -24.75
CA VAL A 219 -8.95 13.54 -24.30
C VAL A 219 -10.31 12.91 -24.63
N ILE A 220 -10.29 11.82 -25.40
CA ILE A 220 -11.49 11.09 -25.77
C ILE A 220 -11.77 10.03 -24.71
N GLY A 221 -12.88 10.19 -23.98
CA GLY A 221 -13.36 9.21 -23.02
C GLY A 221 -13.81 7.91 -23.68
N PHE A 222 -13.92 6.85 -22.88
CA PHE A 222 -14.33 5.52 -23.35
C PHE A 222 -15.84 5.31 -23.46
N ASP A 223 -16.66 6.33 -23.17
CA ASP A 223 -18.12 6.22 -23.03
C ASP A 223 -18.82 5.77 -24.32
N ALA A 224 -18.29 6.17 -25.48
CA ALA A 224 -18.77 5.76 -26.80
C ALA A 224 -17.99 4.58 -27.40
N SER A 225 -16.91 4.12 -26.74
CA SER A 225 -16.05 3.06 -27.27
C SER A 225 -16.73 1.69 -27.15
N PRO A 226 -16.54 0.79 -28.13
CA PRO A 226 -16.90 -0.63 -28.03
C PRO A 226 -16.34 -1.30 -26.77
N PHE A 227 -17.05 -2.30 -26.23
CA PHE A 227 -16.61 -3.03 -25.04
C PHE A 227 -15.21 -3.63 -25.17
N ARG A 228 -14.85 -4.11 -26.37
CA ARG A 228 -13.54 -4.68 -26.67
C ARG A 228 -12.41 -3.67 -26.42
N ASP A 229 -12.59 -2.42 -26.85
CA ASP A 229 -11.60 -1.37 -26.68
C ASP A 229 -11.48 -0.98 -25.20
N ARG A 230 -12.60 -0.88 -24.48
CA ARG A 230 -12.59 -0.64 -23.03
C ARG A 230 -11.83 -1.74 -22.29
N LEU A 231 -12.07 -3.00 -22.65
CA LEU A 231 -11.39 -4.15 -22.06
C LEU A 231 -9.88 -4.11 -22.35
N TYR A 232 -9.50 -3.84 -23.61
CA TYR A 232 -8.10 -3.69 -24.01
C TYR A 232 -7.39 -2.61 -23.21
N TRP A 233 -7.96 -1.40 -23.17
CA TRP A 233 -7.36 -0.27 -22.44
C TRP A 233 -7.32 -0.51 -20.93
N THR A 234 -8.32 -1.18 -20.36
CA THR A 234 -8.28 -1.61 -18.96
C THR A 234 -7.04 -2.45 -18.68
N TRP A 235 -6.74 -3.44 -19.54
CA TRP A 235 -5.54 -4.26 -19.38
C TRP A 235 -4.24 -3.48 -19.57
N VAL A 236 -4.20 -2.52 -20.51
CA VAL A 236 -3.05 -1.62 -20.67
C VAL A 236 -2.80 -0.82 -19.39
N TYR A 237 -3.84 -0.25 -18.78
CA TYR A 237 -3.72 0.49 -17.52
C TYR A 237 -3.35 -0.40 -16.32
N ILE A 238 -3.86 -1.63 -16.25
CA ILE A 238 -3.44 -2.62 -15.26
C ILE A 238 -1.94 -2.91 -15.41
N ALA A 239 -1.47 -3.18 -16.63
CA ALA A 239 -0.05 -3.42 -16.89
C ALA A 239 0.81 -2.19 -16.58
N LEU A 240 0.34 -0.97 -16.92
CA LEU A 240 1.02 0.29 -16.60
C LEU A 240 1.19 0.48 -15.09
N THR A 241 0.14 0.15 -14.34
CA THR A 241 0.13 0.22 -12.88
C THR A 241 1.10 -0.79 -12.28
N TYR A 242 1.07 -2.04 -12.77
CA TYR A 242 2.00 -3.09 -12.36
C TYR A 242 3.47 -2.67 -12.57
N VAL A 243 3.80 -2.21 -13.78
CA VAL A 243 5.16 -1.77 -14.14
C VAL A 243 5.59 -0.59 -13.28
N SER A 244 4.71 0.40 -13.09
CA SER A 244 5.00 1.57 -12.26
C SER A 244 5.27 1.21 -10.79
N LEU A 245 4.45 0.32 -10.20
CA LEU A 245 4.63 -0.11 -8.82
C LEU A 245 5.89 -0.96 -8.63
N GLU A 246 6.16 -1.89 -9.56
CA GLU A 246 7.37 -2.72 -9.51
C GLU A 246 8.64 -1.86 -9.69
N LEU A 247 8.60 -0.84 -10.56
CA LEU A 247 9.70 0.11 -10.75
C LEU A 247 10.00 0.87 -9.44
N MET A 248 8.97 1.44 -8.81
CA MET A 248 9.12 2.18 -7.55
C MET A 248 9.64 1.29 -6.42
N CYS A 249 9.11 0.07 -6.29
CA CYS A 249 9.59 -0.89 -5.30
C CYS A 249 11.05 -1.33 -5.58
N THR A 250 11.43 -1.44 -6.85
CA THR A 250 12.81 -1.77 -7.25
C THR A 250 13.77 -0.63 -6.93
N LEU A 251 13.39 0.61 -7.24
CA LEU A 251 14.16 1.81 -6.89
C LEU A 251 14.34 1.94 -5.37
N TYR A 252 13.26 1.77 -4.61
CA TYR A 252 13.33 1.77 -3.15
C TYR A 252 14.28 0.68 -2.61
N SER A 253 14.22 -0.53 -3.18
CA SER A 253 15.14 -1.63 -2.82
C SER A 253 16.60 -1.29 -3.12
N LEU A 254 16.87 -0.66 -4.28
CA LEU A 254 18.21 -0.25 -4.67
C LEU A 254 18.78 0.77 -3.70
N ILE A 255 18.03 1.85 -3.44
CA ILE A 255 18.45 2.91 -2.53
C ILE A 255 18.66 2.35 -1.12
N SER A 256 17.71 1.54 -0.62
CA SER A 256 17.78 1.00 0.75
C SER A 256 18.96 0.06 0.96
N VAL A 257 19.27 -0.80 -0.02
CA VAL A 257 20.41 -1.72 0.07
C VAL A 257 21.74 -1.01 -0.16
N ALA A 258 21.80 -0.04 -1.07
CA ALA A 258 22.99 0.77 -1.31
C ALA A 258 23.34 1.64 -0.09
N ALA A 259 22.33 2.19 0.58
CA ALA A 259 22.49 2.99 1.81
C ALA A 259 22.66 2.15 3.08
N PHE A 260 22.80 0.82 2.98
CA PHE A 260 22.93 -0.09 4.12
C PHE A 260 21.75 -0.07 5.12
N MET A 261 20.59 0.44 4.69
CA MET A 261 19.37 0.51 5.50
C MET A 261 18.58 -0.80 5.50
N ALA A 262 18.77 -1.63 4.47
CA ALA A 262 18.15 -2.94 4.33
C ALA A 262 19.15 -3.96 3.76
N SER A 263 18.93 -5.23 4.11
CA SER A 263 19.62 -6.36 3.51
C SER A 263 18.90 -6.85 2.24
N PRO A 264 19.61 -7.52 1.31
CA PRO A 264 19.00 -8.07 0.09
C PRO A 264 17.77 -8.97 0.33
N SER A 265 17.76 -9.73 1.42
CA SER A 265 16.69 -10.67 1.78
C SER A 265 15.38 -9.97 2.18
N GLU A 266 15.46 -8.71 2.60
CA GLU A 266 14.34 -7.87 3.05
C GLU A 266 13.67 -7.11 1.92
N CYS A 267 14.21 -7.18 0.71
CA CYS A 267 13.76 -6.42 -0.45
C CYS A 267 13.19 -7.33 -1.57
N PRO A 268 12.14 -8.13 -1.29
CA PRO A 268 11.55 -9.01 -2.30
C PRO A 268 10.85 -8.19 -3.40
N ARG A 269 10.54 -8.85 -4.51
CA ARG A 269 9.74 -8.28 -5.61
C ARG A 269 8.40 -7.78 -5.08
N MET A 270 7.82 -6.78 -5.73
CA MET A 270 6.57 -6.18 -5.28
C MET A 270 5.43 -7.19 -5.37
N PHE A 271 5.30 -7.79 -6.55
CA PHE A 271 4.27 -8.77 -6.88
C PHE A 271 4.78 -10.20 -6.74
N ASN A 272 3.86 -11.13 -6.48
CA ASN A 272 4.15 -12.56 -6.53
C ASN A 272 4.09 -13.09 -7.97
N ASP A 273 4.29 -14.39 -8.16
CA ASP A 273 4.21 -15.00 -9.48
C ASP A 273 2.82 -14.79 -10.11
N LEU A 274 2.81 -14.31 -11.36
CA LEU A 274 1.60 -14.05 -12.12
C LEU A 274 0.87 -15.36 -12.50
N SER A 275 1.58 -16.50 -12.50
CA SER A 275 0.98 -17.83 -12.70
C SER A 275 -0.11 -18.15 -11.66
N GLU A 276 -0.05 -17.51 -10.49
CA GLU A 276 -1.03 -17.65 -9.42
C GLU A 276 -2.32 -16.86 -9.65
N CYS A 277 -2.40 -16.10 -10.74
CA CYS A 277 -3.53 -15.25 -11.09
C CYS A 277 -4.67 -16.00 -11.83
N TYR A 278 -4.87 -17.28 -11.55
CA TYR A 278 -5.92 -18.10 -12.20
C TYR A 278 -7.33 -17.94 -11.59
N SER A 279 -7.45 -17.16 -10.52
CA SER A 279 -8.76 -16.78 -9.95
C SER A 279 -8.70 -15.38 -9.38
N MET A 280 -9.85 -14.69 -9.38
CA MET A 280 -9.97 -13.36 -8.80
C MET A 280 -9.45 -13.33 -7.35
N ARG A 281 -9.83 -14.32 -6.53
CA ARG A 281 -9.37 -14.42 -5.15
C ARG A 281 -7.84 -14.45 -5.03
N ARG A 282 -7.14 -15.22 -5.87
CA ARG A 282 -5.67 -15.31 -5.81
C ARG A 282 -4.98 -14.08 -6.39
N ALA A 283 -5.55 -13.49 -7.44
CA ALA A 283 -5.07 -12.23 -7.99
C ALA A 283 -4.93 -11.16 -6.89
N TRP A 284 -5.98 -10.97 -6.08
CA TRP A 284 -5.97 -9.99 -4.99
C TRP A 284 -5.18 -10.46 -3.75
N SER A 285 -5.32 -11.73 -3.34
CA SER A 285 -4.78 -12.23 -2.06
C SER A 285 -3.37 -12.82 -2.10
N VAL A 286 -2.83 -13.09 -3.29
CA VAL A 286 -1.49 -13.67 -3.50
C VAL A 286 -0.63 -12.73 -4.35
N VAL A 287 -1.14 -12.23 -5.48
CA VAL A 287 -0.32 -11.51 -6.47
C VAL A 287 -0.19 -10.01 -6.20
N TRP A 288 -1.31 -9.28 -6.07
CA TRP A 288 -1.31 -7.80 -6.20
C TRP A 288 -1.22 -7.00 -4.88
N HIS A 289 -1.98 -7.35 -3.83
CA HIS A 289 -2.21 -6.43 -2.69
C HIS A 289 -1.42 -6.72 -1.40
N GLN A 290 -0.28 -7.43 -1.45
CA GLN A 290 0.43 -7.76 -0.20
C GLN A 290 0.81 -6.52 0.62
N GLN A 291 1.18 -5.42 -0.02
CA GLN A 291 1.49 -4.17 0.65
C GLN A 291 0.29 -3.48 1.33
N MET A 292 -0.92 -3.70 0.82
CA MET A 292 -2.14 -3.11 1.38
C MET A 292 -2.78 -4.01 2.44
N ARG A 293 -2.31 -5.25 2.57
CA ARG A 293 -2.98 -6.27 3.39
C ARG A 293 -3.14 -5.86 4.85
N ARG A 294 -2.07 -5.37 5.50
CA ARG A 294 -2.15 -4.88 6.89
C ARG A 294 -2.90 -3.55 6.97
N VAL A 295 -2.55 -2.62 6.09
CA VAL A 295 -3.09 -1.26 6.11
C VAL A 295 -4.62 -1.26 5.99
N CYS A 296 -5.16 -2.08 5.09
CA CYS A 296 -6.60 -2.19 4.88
C CYS A 296 -7.30 -3.15 5.86
N SER A 297 -6.60 -4.17 6.39
CA SER A 297 -7.24 -5.14 7.29
C SER A 297 -7.44 -4.62 8.71
N ALA A 298 -6.51 -3.82 9.24
CA ALA A 298 -6.58 -3.38 10.63
C ALA A 298 -7.86 -2.56 10.94
N PRO A 299 -8.22 -1.52 10.16
CA PRO A 299 -9.48 -0.80 10.36
C PRO A 299 -10.71 -1.69 10.15
N GLY A 300 -10.69 -2.58 9.15
CA GLY A 300 -11.81 -3.49 8.87
C GLY A 300 -12.05 -4.51 9.98
N ILE A 301 -10.97 -5.07 10.54
CA ILE A 301 -11.03 -6.02 11.67
C ILE A 301 -11.59 -5.32 12.90
N TRP A 302 -11.08 -4.12 13.21
CA TRP A 302 -11.58 -3.32 14.31
C TRP A 302 -13.06 -2.95 14.14
N ALA A 303 -13.46 -2.49 12.95
CA ALA A 303 -14.85 -2.15 12.67
C ALA A 303 -15.76 -3.37 12.86
N ALA A 304 -15.38 -4.54 12.35
CA ALA A 304 -16.18 -5.75 12.47
C ALA A 304 -16.24 -6.28 13.92
N ARG A 305 -15.11 -6.32 14.63
CA ARG A 305 -14.99 -7.01 15.92
C ARG A 305 -15.23 -6.10 17.12
N ASP A 306 -14.75 -4.87 17.05
CA ASP A 306 -14.73 -3.96 18.19
C ASP A 306 -15.87 -2.94 18.11
N ALA A 307 -16.16 -2.39 16.93
CA ALA A 307 -17.25 -1.42 16.75
C ALA A 307 -18.62 -2.10 16.61
N LEU A 308 -18.74 -3.11 15.73
CA LEU A 308 -20.01 -3.80 15.45
C LEU A 308 -20.21 -5.11 16.24
N LYS A 309 -19.20 -5.55 16.99
CA LYS A 309 -19.24 -6.79 17.80
C LYS A 309 -19.69 -8.05 17.04
N LEU A 310 -19.36 -8.13 15.75
CA LEU A 310 -19.76 -9.25 14.89
C LEU A 310 -18.98 -10.52 15.24
N THR A 311 -19.68 -11.66 15.23
CA THR A 311 -19.06 -12.96 15.48
C THR A 311 -17.96 -13.26 14.48
N ARG A 312 -16.79 -13.69 14.96
CA ARG A 312 -15.64 -14.03 14.12
C ARG A 312 -16.02 -15.13 13.11
N GLY A 313 -15.70 -14.89 11.84
CA GLY A 313 -15.94 -15.86 10.77
C GLY A 313 -17.35 -15.84 10.19
N SER A 314 -18.28 -15.09 10.80
CA SER A 314 -19.60 -14.83 10.23
C SER A 314 -19.50 -14.13 8.87
N PHE A 315 -20.54 -14.28 8.06
CA PHE A 315 -20.65 -13.62 6.76
C PHE A 315 -20.55 -12.09 6.94
N SER A 316 -21.32 -11.51 7.86
CA SER A 316 -21.29 -10.07 8.15
C SER A 316 -19.89 -9.60 8.53
N SER A 317 -19.17 -10.32 9.39
CA SER A 317 -17.80 -9.96 9.78
C SER A 317 -16.84 -9.92 8.58
N LYS A 318 -16.97 -10.88 7.65
CA LYS A 318 -16.12 -10.92 6.44
C LYS A 318 -16.41 -9.77 5.50
N TYR A 319 -17.69 -9.47 5.25
CA TYR A 319 -18.07 -8.38 4.35
C TYR A 319 -17.80 -7.00 4.93
N THR A 320 -17.98 -6.79 6.25
CA THR A 320 -17.56 -5.54 6.89
C THR A 320 -16.05 -5.31 6.72
N GLN A 321 -15.23 -6.33 6.99
CA GLN A 321 -13.77 -6.24 6.79
C GLN A 321 -13.42 -5.91 5.34
N LEU A 322 -14.11 -6.53 4.38
CA LEU A 322 -13.94 -6.27 2.96
C LEU A 322 -14.31 -4.83 2.62
N PHE A 323 -15.55 -4.40 2.89
CA PHE A 323 -16.00 -3.05 2.52
C PHE A 323 -15.20 -1.94 3.18
N VAL A 324 -14.82 -2.09 4.45
CA VAL A 324 -13.98 -1.11 5.14
C VAL A 324 -12.57 -1.08 4.54
N GLY A 325 -11.99 -2.24 4.20
CA GLY A 325 -10.68 -2.31 3.57
C GLY A 325 -10.63 -1.68 2.17
N PHE A 326 -11.75 -1.77 1.42
CA PHE A 326 -11.93 -1.22 0.07
C PHE A 326 -12.52 0.21 0.07
N ALA A 327 -12.95 0.75 1.22
CA ALA A 327 -13.53 2.08 1.33
C ALA A 327 -12.63 3.22 0.77
N PRO A 328 -11.29 3.20 0.94
CA PRO A 328 -10.41 4.20 0.35
C PRO A 328 -10.52 4.32 -1.17
N GLU A 329 -10.83 3.21 -1.84
CA GLU A 329 -10.90 3.11 -3.29
C GLU A 329 -12.30 3.55 -3.80
N MET A 330 -13.35 3.26 -3.02
CA MET A 330 -14.74 3.55 -3.37
C MET A 330 -15.14 5.02 -3.22
N ASP A 331 -14.77 5.68 -2.12
CA ASP A 331 -15.13 7.10 -1.87
C ASP A 331 -14.53 8.06 -2.93
N MET A 332 -13.37 7.68 -3.47
CA MET A 332 -12.66 8.46 -4.48
C MET A 332 -13.22 8.26 -5.90
N LEU A 333 -13.79 7.09 -6.20
CA LEU A 333 -14.53 6.86 -7.44
C LEU A 333 -15.82 7.70 -7.50
N ILE A 334 -16.47 7.90 -6.36
CA ILE A 334 -17.71 8.70 -6.25
C ILE A 334 -17.42 10.19 -6.49
N ASN A 335 -16.27 10.69 -6.02
CA ASN A 335 -15.84 12.08 -6.20
C ASN A 335 -15.15 12.38 -7.54
N PHE A 336 -15.26 11.49 -8.55
CA PHE A 336 -14.75 11.73 -9.90
C PHE A 336 -15.35 13.03 -10.48
N PRO A 337 -14.56 14.05 -10.89
CA PRO A 337 -15.07 15.34 -11.38
C PRO A 337 -16.03 15.21 -12.57
N GLY A 338 -15.94 14.12 -13.33
CA GLY A 338 -16.88 13.81 -14.42
C GLY A 338 -18.33 13.60 -13.97
N THR A 339 -18.59 13.25 -12.71
CA THR A 339 -19.95 13.18 -12.15
C THR A 339 -20.48 14.55 -11.70
N ARG A 340 -19.59 15.51 -11.36
CA ARG A 340 -19.97 16.90 -11.05
C ARG A 340 -20.13 17.79 -12.29
N ARG A 341 -19.63 17.38 -13.46
CA ARG A 341 -19.67 18.17 -14.71
C ARG A 341 -20.95 17.99 -15.54
N LYS A 342 -22.00 17.35 -15.03
CA LYS A 342 -23.35 17.45 -15.62
C LYS A 342 -24.05 18.68 -15.04
N GLY A 343 -23.95 19.83 -15.70
CA GLY A 343 -24.80 20.98 -15.31
C GLY A 343 -24.46 22.38 -15.79
N ARG A 344 -23.35 22.64 -16.49
CA ARG A 344 -23.13 23.97 -17.11
C ARG A 344 -23.11 23.87 -18.63
N ASN A 345 -24.31 23.96 -19.19
CA ASN A 345 -24.52 24.19 -20.61
C ASN A 345 -24.15 25.66 -20.92
N PRO A 346 -23.09 25.96 -21.71
CA PRO A 346 -22.66 27.34 -21.95
C PRO A 346 -23.51 28.10 -22.98
N GLN A 347 -24.55 27.49 -23.58
CA GLN A 347 -25.27 28.05 -24.73
C GLN A 347 -26.60 28.76 -24.42
N ARG A 348 -26.70 29.47 -23.29
CA ARG A 348 -27.82 30.42 -23.08
C ARG A 348 -27.34 31.73 -22.49
N ARG A 349 -26.53 32.47 -23.25
CA ARG A 349 -26.45 33.94 -23.21
C ARG A 349 -26.03 34.44 -24.59
N VAL A 350 -27.00 34.69 -25.44
CA VAL A 350 -27.02 35.82 -26.38
C VAL A 350 -28.42 36.39 -26.29
#